data_AF-A0AAW3WID3-F1
#
_entry.id   AF-A0AAW3WID3-F1
#
_cell.length_a   1.000
_cell.length_b   1.000
_cell.length_c   1.000
_cell.angle_alpha   90.00
_cell.angle_beta   90.00
_cell.angle_gamma   90.00
#
_symmetry.space_group_name_H-M   'P 1'
#
loop_
_entity.id
_entity.type
_entity.pdbx_description
1 polymer ?
#
loop_
_entity_poly.entity_id
_entity_poly.type
_entity_poly.pdbx_seq_one_letter_code
_entity_poly.pdbx_strand_id
1 'polypeptide(L)'
;VYYKENIIATIYALADWFSPADIESPTIEFVRFEDRKTYKPLNLEEVSKLIFSEVMRDLDLVVSVAYVGGVDPEVSMSTIEVRTAIVEEILKLMKLSNVKLKGTHAHISGVHGEYTVHLGSGVVHKLGSGAINIIPIHSGQRGKLFLPFIDSDPKSAEIISKIAILAEDNKLKDPSILEQIV
;
A
#
# COMPACT_ATOMS: atom_id res chain seq x y z
N VAL A 1 -9.59 24.98 -1.28
CA VAL A 1 -8.98 26.22 -0.72
C VAL A 1 -9.82 26.71 0.44
N TYR A 2 -9.23 26.85 1.62
CA TYR A 2 -9.88 27.26 2.86
C TYR A 2 -9.58 28.75 3.13
N TYR A 3 -10.48 29.63 2.66
CA TYR A 3 -10.24 31.07 2.67
C TYR A 3 -10.20 31.69 4.07
N LYS A 4 -11.04 31.20 4.99
CA LYS A 4 -11.14 31.76 6.35
C LYS A 4 -9.88 31.42 7.17
N GLU A 5 -9.32 30.25 6.94
CA GLU A 5 -8.17 29.71 7.66
C GLU A 5 -6.85 29.99 6.96
N ASN A 6 -6.91 30.61 5.78
CA ASN A 6 -5.75 30.97 4.94
C ASN A 6 -4.92 29.76 4.49
N ILE A 7 -5.56 28.62 4.22
CA ILE A 7 -4.91 27.36 3.85
C ILE A 7 -5.28 26.95 2.41
N ILE A 8 -4.29 26.49 1.65
CA ILE A 8 -4.47 25.75 0.41
C ILE A 8 -4.08 24.30 0.67
N ALA A 9 -4.93 23.36 0.27
CA ALA A 9 -4.57 21.95 0.15
C ALA A 9 -4.36 21.64 -1.33
N THR A 10 -3.16 21.16 -1.66
CA THR A 10 -2.73 20.85 -3.02
C THR A 10 -2.45 19.36 -3.13
N ILE A 11 -3.01 18.73 -4.16
CA ILE A 11 -2.79 17.32 -4.46
C ILE A 11 -1.81 17.26 -5.62
N TYR A 12 -0.73 16.51 -5.43
CA TYR A 12 0.25 16.24 -6.47
C TYR A 12 0.05 14.83 -6.99
N ALA A 13 -0.11 14.71 -8.30
CA ALA A 13 -0.12 13.44 -8.99
C ALA A 13 0.98 13.45 -10.05
N LEU A 14 1.67 12.31 -10.19
CA LEU A 14 2.58 12.09 -11.31
C LEU A 14 1.77 12.13 -12.60
N ALA A 15 2.03 13.14 -13.41
CA ALA A 15 1.61 13.17 -14.80
C ALA A 15 2.88 12.92 -15.62
N ASP A 16 2.97 11.73 -16.19
CA ASP A 16 4.08 11.40 -17.08
C ASP A 16 3.81 11.99 -18.47
N TRP A 17 4.85 12.43 -19.18
CA TRP A 17 4.74 13.06 -20.51
C TRP A 17 4.79 12.00 -21.61
N PHE A 18 3.83 11.08 -21.61
CA PHE A 18 3.76 10.04 -22.64
C PHE A 18 3.02 10.48 -23.92
N SER A 19 3.26 9.72 -24.99
CA SER A 19 2.49 9.83 -26.22
C SER A 19 1.01 9.47 -25.95
N PRO A 20 0.03 9.98 -26.73
CA PRO A 20 -1.39 9.65 -26.53
C PRO A 20 -1.73 8.14 -26.57
N ALA A 21 -0.80 7.29 -27.01
CA ALA A 21 -0.95 5.84 -27.04
C ALA A 21 -0.52 5.13 -25.74
N ASP A 22 0.27 5.78 -24.87
CA ASP A 22 0.84 5.20 -23.65
C ASP A 22 0.35 5.97 -22.40
N ILE A 23 -0.97 6.06 -22.22
CA ILE A 23 -1.56 6.74 -21.07
C ILE A 23 -1.37 5.85 -19.82
N GLU A 24 -0.33 6.12 -19.05
CA GLU A 24 -0.26 5.63 -17.66
C GLU A 24 -1.29 6.36 -16.79
N SER A 25 -1.87 5.63 -15.85
CA SER A 25 -2.83 6.21 -14.92
C SER A 25 -2.11 7.10 -13.90
N PRO A 26 -2.56 8.33 -13.66
CA PRO A 26 -1.88 9.24 -12.75
C PRO A 26 -1.89 8.67 -11.34
N THR A 27 -0.73 8.69 -10.68
CA THR A 27 -0.58 8.25 -9.28
C THR A 27 -0.52 9.47 -8.37
N ILE A 28 -1.42 9.55 -7.38
CA ILE A 28 -1.34 10.59 -6.33
C ILE A 28 -0.09 10.30 -5.49
N GLU A 29 0.85 11.24 -5.44
CA GLU A 29 2.09 11.09 -4.68
C GLU A 29 1.96 11.65 -3.27
N PHE A 30 1.54 12.91 -3.16
CA PHE A 30 1.47 13.60 -1.89
C PHE A 30 0.43 14.71 -1.88
N VAL A 31 0.04 15.04 -0.65
CA VAL A 31 -0.87 16.13 -0.34
C VAL A 31 -0.08 17.14 0.47
N ARG A 32 -0.13 18.40 0.07
CA ARG A 32 0.59 19.48 0.75
C ARG A 32 -0.38 20.56 1.21
N PHE A 33 -0.20 21.01 2.44
CA PHE A 33 -0.89 22.17 2.98
C PHE A 33 0.03 23.38 2.92
N GLU A 34 -0.49 24.52 2.47
CA GLU A 34 0.29 25.73 2.25
C GLU A 34 -0.46 26.96 2.76
N ASP A 35 0.27 27.96 3.25
CA ASP A 35 -0.29 29.27 3.54
C ASP A 35 -0.69 29.95 2.22
N ARG A 36 -1.96 30.37 2.12
CA ARG A 36 -2.55 30.89 0.87
C ARG A 36 -1.90 32.17 0.36
N LYS A 37 -1.29 32.98 1.24
CA LYS A 37 -0.70 34.29 0.85
C LYS A 37 0.76 34.15 0.47
N THR A 38 1.49 33.28 1.16
CA THR A 38 2.93 33.13 1.04
C THR A 38 3.35 31.89 0.26
N TYR A 39 2.43 30.95 0.04
CA TYR A 39 2.64 29.63 -0.57
C TYR A 39 3.71 28.79 0.14
N LYS A 40 4.00 29.11 1.40
CA LYS A 40 4.93 28.33 2.21
C LYS A 40 4.24 27.05 2.72
N PRO A 41 4.95 25.91 2.74
CA PRO A 41 4.40 24.68 3.31
C PRO A 41 4.09 24.88 4.80
N LEU A 42 2.97 24.31 5.23
CA LEU A 42 2.57 24.22 6.63
C LEU A 42 2.93 22.84 7.18
N ASN A 43 3.41 22.79 8.41
CA ASN A 43 3.56 21.51 9.12
C ASN A 43 2.17 20.97 9.46
N LEU A 44 2.04 19.64 9.56
CA LEU A 44 0.75 19.01 9.88
C LEU A 44 0.18 19.44 11.23
N GLU A 45 1.04 19.79 12.20
CA GLU A 45 0.63 20.33 13.51
C GLU A 45 -0.05 21.70 13.41
N GLU A 46 0.24 22.46 12.36
CA GLU A 46 -0.34 23.78 12.09
C GLU A 46 -1.68 23.67 11.35
N VAL A 47 -2.03 22.49 10.84
CA VAL A 47 -3.29 22.24 10.15
C VAL A 47 -4.34 21.79 11.17
N SER A 48 -5.48 22.48 11.18
CA SER A 48 -6.63 22.08 12.01
C SER A 48 -7.06 20.65 11.69
N LYS A 49 -7.31 19.85 12.74
CA LYS A 49 -7.80 18.47 12.63
C LYS A 49 -9.06 18.37 11.76
N LEU A 50 -9.94 19.36 11.82
CA LEU A 50 -11.16 19.39 11.00
C LEU A 50 -10.81 19.50 9.51
N ILE A 51 -9.98 20.47 9.14
CA ILE A 51 -9.54 20.69 7.75
C ILE A 51 -8.78 19.47 7.23
N PHE A 52 -7.85 18.94 8.04
CA PHE A 52 -7.12 17.74 7.68
C PHE A 52 -8.09 16.58 7.40
N SER A 53 -9.06 16.34 8.29
CA SER A 53 -10.03 15.26 8.11
C SER A 53 -10.94 15.45 6.90
N GLU A 54 -11.36 16.68 6.59
CA GLU A 54 -12.15 16.97 5.39
C GLU A 54 -11.34 16.70 4.12
N VAL A 55 -10.12 17.21 4.04
CA VAL A 55 -9.25 16.99 2.88
C VAL A 55 -8.95 15.51 2.67
N MET A 56 -8.65 14.77 3.74
CA MET A 56 -8.42 13.33 3.65
C MET A 56 -9.67 12.56 3.26
N ARG A 57 -10.85 12.98 3.72
CA ARG A 57 -12.13 12.38 3.30
C ARG A 57 -12.44 12.62 1.83
N ASP A 58 -12.16 13.83 1.33
CA ASP A 58 -12.33 14.15 -0.09
C ASP A 58 -11.35 13.35 -0.95
N LEU A 59 -10.11 13.17 -0.49
CA LEU A 59 -9.12 12.33 -1.14
C LEU A 59 -9.50 10.86 -1.17
N ASP A 60 -10.00 10.32 -0.05
CA ASP A 60 -10.53 8.96 0.05
C ASP A 60 -11.64 8.74 -0.99
N LEU A 61 -12.59 9.69 -1.10
CA LEU A 61 -13.62 9.66 -2.13
C LEU A 61 -13.06 9.71 -3.56
N VAL A 62 -12.03 10.51 -3.82
CA VAL A 62 -11.38 10.57 -5.14
C VAL A 62 -10.74 9.23 -5.50
N VAL A 63 -10.03 8.60 -4.56
CA VAL A 63 -9.40 7.29 -4.79
C VAL A 63 -10.47 6.21 -4.98
N SER A 64 -11.54 6.22 -4.20
CA SER A 64 -12.66 5.28 -4.30
C SER A 64 -13.38 5.36 -5.66
N VAL A 65 -13.66 6.57 -6.16
CA VAL A 65 -14.50 6.75 -7.36
C VAL A 65 -13.68 6.79 -8.66
N ALA A 66 -12.48 7.37 -8.64
CA ALA A 66 -11.71 7.67 -9.84
C ALA A 66 -10.44 6.80 -9.98
N TYR A 67 -10.34 5.67 -9.28
CA TYR A 67 -9.24 4.75 -9.49
C TYR A 67 -9.23 4.24 -10.94
N VAL A 68 -8.03 4.02 -11.46
CA VAL A 68 -7.82 3.41 -12.77
C VAL A 68 -6.96 2.17 -12.54
N GLY A 69 -7.61 1.00 -12.51
CA GLY A 69 -6.96 -0.26 -12.16
C GLY A 69 -7.73 -1.54 -12.51
N GLY A 70 -8.92 -1.43 -13.13
CA GLY A 70 -9.78 -2.58 -13.49
C GLY A 70 -10.41 -3.33 -12.31
N VAL A 71 -9.90 -3.11 -11.09
CA VAL A 71 -10.38 -3.68 -9.83
C VAL A 71 -10.29 -2.60 -8.76
N ASP A 72 -11.36 -2.47 -7.97
CA ASP A 72 -11.51 -1.49 -6.91
C ASP A 72 -10.44 -1.70 -5.82
N PRO A 73 -9.63 -0.67 -5.47
CA PRO A 73 -8.59 -0.80 -4.46
C PRO A 73 -9.15 -0.91 -3.03
N GLU A 74 -10.38 -0.43 -2.79
CA GLU A 74 -11.05 -0.46 -1.49
C GLU A 74 -11.90 -1.71 -1.32
N VAL A 75 -12.46 -2.23 -2.42
CA VAL A 75 -13.30 -3.41 -2.41
C VAL A 75 -12.54 -4.61 -2.94
N SER A 76 -12.13 -5.45 -2.01
CA SER A 76 -11.75 -6.80 -2.39
C SER A 76 -12.94 -7.74 -2.46
N MET A 77 -13.01 -8.49 -3.55
CA MET A 77 -13.96 -9.58 -3.73
C MET A 77 -13.51 -10.90 -3.07
N SER A 78 -12.26 -11.01 -2.62
CA SER A 78 -11.72 -12.22 -2.02
C SER A 78 -11.96 -12.23 -0.52
N THR A 79 -12.45 -13.36 0.01
CA THR A 79 -12.59 -13.54 1.46
C THR A 79 -11.24 -13.91 2.10
N ILE A 80 -11.14 -13.80 3.43
CA ILE A 80 -9.93 -14.23 4.17
C ILE A 80 -9.70 -15.73 3.97
N GLU A 81 -10.74 -16.53 3.88
CA GLU A 81 -10.67 -17.98 3.66
C GLU A 81 -10.06 -18.30 2.29
N VAL A 82 -10.52 -17.62 1.23
CA VAL A 82 -9.96 -17.77 -0.13
C VAL A 82 -8.48 -17.35 -0.13
N ARG A 83 -8.14 -16.22 0.49
CA ARG A 83 -6.74 -15.79 0.60
C ARG A 83 -5.87 -16.74 1.39
N THR A 84 -6.40 -17.31 2.47
CA THR A 84 -5.68 -18.29 3.28
C THR A 84 -5.31 -19.48 2.40
N ALA A 85 -6.26 -20.04 1.65
CA ALA A 85 -6.01 -21.16 0.74
C ALA A 85 -4.97 -20.81 -0.35
N ILE A 86 -5.08 -19.62 -0.96
CA ILE A 86 -4.11 -19.17 -1.97
C ILE A 86 -2.70 -19.03 -1.37
N VAL A 87 -2.58 -18.40 -0.20
CA VAL A 87 -1.30 -18.24 0.49
C VAL A 87 -0.71 -19.60 0.84
N GLU A 88 -1.49 -20.56 1.34
CA GLU A 88 -1.00 -21.91 1.63
C GLU A 88 -0.39 -22.59 0.39
N GLU A 89 -1.06 -22.52 -0.76
CA GLU A 89 -0.55 -23.10 -2.00
C GLU A 89 0.72 -22.39 -2.51
N ILE A 90 0.76 -21.06 -2.42
CA ILE A 90 1.95 -20.29 -2.83
C ILE A 90 3.14 -20.60 -1.92
N LEU A 91 2.94 -20.71 -0.60
CA LEU A 91 4.01 -21.08 0.33
C LEU A 91 4.59 -22.45 0.00
N LYS A 92 3.75 -23.43 -0.38
CA LYS A 92 4.20 -24.75 -0.85
C LYS A 92 5.01 -24.64 -2.14
N LEU A 93 4.50 -23.90 -3.13
CA LEU A 93 5.17 -23.69 -4.42
C LEU A 93 6.54 -23.01 -4.26
N MET A 94 6.63 -22.01 -3.38
CA MET A 94 7.86 -21.26 -3.10
C MET A 94 8.78 -21.97 -2.11
N LYS A 95 8.34 -23.09 -1.49
CA LYS A 95 9.07 -23.83 -0.46
C LYS A 95 9.40 -22.99 0.78
N LEU A 96 8.53 -22.04 1.12
CA LEU A 96 8.65 -21.21 2.32
C LEU A 96 8.04 -21.96 3.52
N SER A 97 8.90 -22.40 4.45
CA SER A 97 8.49 -23.16 5.65
C SER A 97 8.44 -22.32 6.92
N ASN A 98 8.92 -21.08 6.85
CA ASN A 98 8.98 -20.12 7.94
C ASN A 98 7.73 -19.25 8.06
N VAL A 99 6.64 -19.63 7.41
CA VAL A 99 5.35 -18.93 7.48
C VAL A 99 4.28 -19.87 8.04
N LYS A 100 3.54 -19.40 9.05
CA LYS A 100 2.42 -20.12 9.68
C LYS A 100 1.16 -19.27 9.60
N LEU A 101 0.11 -19.81 9.01
CA LEU A 101 -1.19 -19.14 8.98
C LEU A 101 -1.98 -19.48 10.25
N LYS A 102 -2.49 -18.46 10.95
CA LYS A 102 -3.28 -18.62 12.17
C LYS A 102 -4.38 -17.56 12.23
N GLY A 103 -5.63 -18.02 12.17
CA GLY A 103 -6.79 -17.11 12.12
C GLY A 103 -6.69 -16.19 10.92
N THR A 104 -6.74 -14.87 11.14
CA THR A 104 -6.68 -13.85 10.08
C THR A 104 -5.26 -13.37 9.76
N HIS A 105 -4.21 -14.01 10.29
CA HIS A 105 -2.82 -13.54 10.13
C HIS A 105 -1.90 -14.62 9.57
N ALA A 106 -0.93 -14.20 8.76
CA ALA A 106 0.27 -14.94 8.44
C ALA A 106 1.39 -14.54 9.39
N HIS A 107 1.91 -15.48 10.17
CA HIS A 107 3.07 -15.30 11.05
C HIS A 107 4.33 -15.73 10.32
N ILE A 108 5.35 -14.88 10.28
CA ILE A 108 6.56 -15.07 9.47
C ILE A 108 7.78 -14.97 10.39
N SER A 109 8.61 -16.01 10.39
CA SER A 109 9.89 -16.02 11.10
C SER A 109 11.02 -15.70 10.11
N GLY A 110 11.39 -14.42 10.02
CA GLY A 110 12.48 -13.94 9.17
C GLY A 110 13.83 -13.93 9.88
N VAL A 111 14.85 -13.41 9.20
CA VAL A 111 16.21 -13.23 9.74
C VAL A 111 16.34 -11.95 10.55
N HIS A 112 15.69 -10.86 10.12
CA HIS A 112 15.71 -9.54 10.77
C HIS A 112 14.55 -9.33 11.76
N GLY A 113 13.60 -10.27 11.84
CA GLY A 113 12.52 -10.22 12.82
C GLY A 113 11.43 -11.27 12.64
N GLU A 114 10.50 -11.25 13.59
CA GLU A 114 9.24 -11.98 13.51
C GLU A 114 8.15 -11.01 13.06
N TYR A 115 7.41 -11.36 12.01
CA TYR A 115 6.40 -10.51 11.40
C TYR A 115 5.01 -11.15 11.44
N THR A 116 3.99 -10.31 11.39
CA THR A 116 2.61 -10.72 11.14
C THR A 116 2.01 -9.88 10.03
N VAL A 117 1.38 -10.54 9.05
CA VAL A 117 0.63 -9.88 7.97
C VAL A 117 -0.84 -10.22 8.12
N HIS A 118 -1.70 -9.20 8.23
CA HIS A 118 -3.15 -9.40 8.30
C HIS A 118 -3.72 -9.74 6.92
N LEU A 119 -4.38 -10.89 6.80
CA LEU A 119 -4.89 -11.43 5.54
C LEU A 119 -6.12 -10.68 4.99
N GLY A 120 -6.75 -9.79 5.77
CA GLY A 120 -7.82 -8.92 5.26
C GLY A 120 -7.33 -7.55 4.79
N SER A 121 -6.33 -6.98 5.46
CA SER A 121 -5.95 -5.57 5.30
C SER A 121 -4.52 -5.37 4.80
N GLY A 122 -3.70 -6.42 4.70
CA GLY A 122 -2.30 -6.32 4.30
C GLY A 122 -1.41 -5.53 5.28
N VAL A 123 -1.92 -5.17 6.46
CA VAL A 123 -1.14 -4.49 7.49
C VAL A 123 -0.06 -5.42 8.00
N VAL A 124 1.16 -4.90 8.10
CA VAL A 124 2.34 -5.63 8.58
C VAL A 124 2.71 -5.11 9.95
N HIS A 125 2.96 -6.02 10.88
CA HIS A 125 3.60 -5.71 12.16
C HIS A 125 4.87 -6.53 12.32
N LYS A 126 5.92 -5.92 12.86
CA LYS A 126 7.08 -6.63 13.42
C LYS A 126 6.93 -6.71 14.92
N LEU A 127 7.09 -7.91 15.46
CA LEU A 127 6.99 -8.18 16.88
C LEU A 127 8.05 -7.35 17.62
N GLY A 128 7.61 -6.54 18.58
CA GLY A 128 8.47 -5.65 19.36
C GLY A 128 8.80 -4.29 18.71
N SER A 129 8.50 -4.08 17.42
CA SER A 129 8.76 -2.81 16.73
C SER A 129 7.50 -2.07 16.27
N GLY A 130 6.35 -2.75 16.20
CA GLY A 130 5.09 -2.13 15.80
C GLY A 130 4.76 -2.32 14.32
N ALA A 131 3.98 -1.41 13.75
CA ALA A 131 3.56 -1.48 12.35
C ALA A 131 4.72 -1.11 11.41
N ILE A 132 4.85 -1.84 10.29
CA ILE A 132 5.81 -1.54 9.22
C ILE A 132 5.02 -1.07 8.00
N ASN A 133 5.50 0.00 7.37
CA ASN A 133 4.97 0.50 6.13
C ASN A 133 5.69 -0.15 4.93
N ILE A 134 4.97 -1.00 4.21
CA ILE A 134 5.38 -1.54 2.92
C ILE A 134 4.30 -1.15 1.92
N ILE A 135 4.65 -0.22 1.03
CA ILE A 135 3.71 0.39 0.08
C ILE A 135 3.66 -0.49 -1.18
N PRO A 136 2.50 -1.10 -1.49
CA PRO A 136 2.33 -1.81 -2.76
C PRO A 136 2.31 -0.83 -3.94
N ILE A 137 3.04 -1.16 -5.00
CA ILE A 137 2.93 -0.48 -6.28
C ILE A 137 1.96 -1.28 -7.14
N HIS A 138 0.71 -0.82 -7.23
CA HIS A 138 -0.34 -1.46 -8.02
C HIS A 138 -0.25 -1.15 -9.52
N SER A 139 0.55 -0.15 -9.91
CA SER A 139 0.66 0.39 -11.27
C SER A 139 1.80 -0.21 -12.12
N GLY A 140 2.42 -1.30 -11.70
CA GLY A 140 3.23 -2.07 -12.62
C GLY A 140 2.30 -2.77 -13.58
N GLN A 141 2.23 -2.34 -14.85
CA GLN A 141 1.72 -3.16 -15.96
C GLN A 141 2.02 -4.61 -15.63
N ARG A 142 1.02 -5.51 -15.70
CA ARG A 142 1.26 -6.96 -15.61
C ARG A 142 2.52 -7.24 -16.40
N GLY A 143 3.64 -7.44 -15.70
CA GLY A 143 4.90 -7.68 -16.38
C GLY A 143 4.66 -8.88 -17.29
N LYS A 144 5.48 -9.06 -18.33
CA LYS A 144 5.42 -10.27 -19.16
C LYS A 144 5.58 -11.58 -18.35
N LEU A 145 5.78 -11.49 -17.04
CA LEU A 145 5.63 -12.56 -16.07
C LEU A 145 4.15 -12.81 -15.78
N PHE A 146 3.59 -13.83 -16.42
CA PHE A 146 2.34 -14.46 -15.99
C PHE A 146 2.59 -15.18 -14.67
N LEU A 147 2.52 -14.45 -13.56
CA LEU A 147 2.29 -15.08 -12.28
C LEU A 147 0.84 -15.59 -12.29
N PRO A 148 0.59 -16.85 -11.88
CA PRO A 148 -0.75 -17.39 -11.78
C PRO A 148 -1.41 -16.81 -10.53
N PHE A 149 -1.70 -15.51 -10.54
CA PHE A 149 -2.62 -14.94 -9.59
C PHE A 149 -3.99 -15.52 -9.95
N ILE A 150 -4.33 -16.62 -9.27
CA ILE A 150 -5.61 -17.35 -9.41
C ILE A 150 -6.79 -16.40 -9.22
N ASP A 151 -6.57 -15.32 -8.46
CA ASP A 151 -7.51 -14.22 -8.26
C ASP A 151 -6.92 -12.92 -8.82
N SER A 152 -7.73 -12.16 -9.55
CA SER A 152 -7.40 -10.82 -10.03
C SER A 152 -7.43 -9.75 -8.93
N ASP A 153 -7.73 -10.13 -7.68
CA ASP A 153 -7.76 -9.26 -6.51
C ASP A 153 -6.39 -8.62 -6.20
N PRO A 154 -6.25 -7.30 -6.38
CA PRO A 154 -5.01 -6.57 -6.09
C PRO A 154 -4.57 -6.75 -4.64
N LYS A 155 -5.54 -6.88 -3.71
CA LYS A 155 -5.25 -7.03 -2.29
C LYS A 155 -4.58 -8.36 -1.96
N SER A 156 -5.00 -9.43 -2.63
CA SER A 156 -4.37 -10.74 -2.54
C SER A 156 -2.92 -10.69 -3.03
N ALA A 157 -2.67 -10.05 -4.18
CA ALA A 157 -1.32 -9.89 -4.71
C ALA A 157 -0.41 -9.08 -3.76
N GLU A 158 -0.92 -8.00 -3.16
CA GLU A 158 -0.23 -7.23 -2.12
C GLU A 158 0.16 -8.12 -0.93
N ILE A 159 -0.81 -8.84 -0.36
CA ILE A 159 -0.60 -9.69 0.83
C ILE A 159 0.44 -10.77 0.54
N ILE A 160 0.30 -11.47 -0.58
CA ILE A 160 1.23 -12.53 -1.00
C ILE A 160 2.65 -11.96 -1.15
N SER A 161 2.78 -10.81 -1.81
CA SER A 161 4.07 -10.18 -2.04
C SER A 161 4.74 -9.77 -0.72
N LYS A 162 3.97 -9.20 0.22
CA LYS A 162 4.46 -8.86 1.57
C LYS A 162 4.92 -10.10 2.33
N ILE A 163 4.15 -11.19 2.28
CA ILE A 163 4.52 -12.45 2.94
C ILE A 163 5.82 -13.01 2.33
N ALA A 164 5.90 -13.09 1.00
CA ALA A 164 7.06 -13.63 0.30
C ALA A 164 8.35 -12.84 0.59
N ILE A 165 8.27 -11.51 0.54
CA ILE A 165 9.43 -10.63 0.76
C ILE A 165 9.91 -10.70 2.22
N LEU A 166 8.99 -10.71 3.19
CA LEU A 166 9.34 -10.79 4.62
C LEU A 166 9.84 -12.18 5.02
N ALA A 167 9.37 -13.23 4.34
CA ALA A 167 9.87 -14.59 4.55
C ALA A 167 11.34 -14.75 4.12
N GLU A 168 11.81 -13.91 3.19
CA GLU A 168 13.21 -13.83 2.75
C GLU A 168 13.80 -12.43 3.01
N ASP A 169 13.54 -11.88 4.19
CA ASP A 169 13.93 -10.51 4.55
C ASP A 169 15.45 -10.25 4.46
N ASN A 170 16.29 -11.28 4.56
CA ASN A 170 17.74 -11.20 4.33
C ASN A 170 18.12 -10.86 2.88
N LYS A 171 17.20 -11.00 1.93
CA LYS A 171 17.40 -10.65 0.51
C LYS A 171 16.87 -9.25 0.19
N LEU A 172 16.24 -8.56 1.14
CA LEU A 172 15.73 -7.20 0.96
C LEU A 172 16.87 -6.23 0.63
N LYS A 173 16.61 -5.35 -0.33
CA LYS A 173 17.52 -4.28 -0.74
C LYS A 173 16.88 -2.90 -0.67
N ASP A 174 15.58 -2.84 -0.44
CA ASP A 174 14.85 -1.58 -0.35
C ASP A 174 15.24 -0.84 0.94
N PRO A 175 15.90 0.33 0.86
CA PRO A 175 16.33 1.06 2.04
C PRO A 175 15.17 1.48 2.94
N SER A 176 14.02 1.83 2.35
CA SER A 176 12.84 2.30 3.10
C SER A 176 12.24 1.20 3.97
N ILE A 177 12.33 -0.05 3.55
CA ILE A 177 11.90 -1.21 4.35
C ILE A 177 12.98 -1.57 5.36
N LEU A 178 14.26 -1.60 4.93
CA LEU A 178 15.39 -1.97 5.79
C LEU A 178 15.52 -1.05 7.01
N GLU A 179 15.35 0.26 6.84
CA GLU A 179 15.35 1.25 7.94
C GLU A 179 14.28 0.98 9.01
N GLN A 180 13.22 0.26 8.67
CA GLN A 180 12.14 -0.10 9.60
C GLN A 180 12.36 -1.45 10.30
N ILE A 181 13.23 -2.31 9.75
CA ILE A 181 13.40 -3.69 10.25
C ILE A 181 14.80 -4.02 10.76
N VAL A 182 15.83 -3.23 10.45
CA VAL A 182 17.20 -3.39 10.94
C VAL A 182 17.53 -2.26 11.92
#